data_AF-T0YGV4-F1
#
_entry.id   AF-T0YGV4-F1
#
_cell.length_a   1.000
_cell.length_b   1.000
_cell.length_c   1.000
_cell.angle_alpha   90.00
_cell.angle_beta   90.00
_cell.angle_gamma   90.00
#
_symmetry.space_group_name_H-M   'P 1'
#
loop_
_entity.id
_entity.type
_entity.pdbx_description
1 polymer ?
#
loop_
_entity_poly.entity_id
_entity_poly.type
_entity_poly.pdbx_seq_one_letter_code
_entity_poly.pdbx_strand_id
1 'polypeptide(L)' 'GPCVFRVPEMEQALARRFAPQSLNGITVPAGSLNADLHGSAEYRAHLIPVLTRRAVEQALA' A
#
# COMPACT_ATOMS: atom_id res chain seq x y z
N GLY A 1 1.53 -6.36 9.85
CA GLY A 1 1.53 -6.77 11.27
C GLY A 1 0.44 -6.02 12.02
N PRO A 2 0.04 -6.42 13.24
CA PRO A 2 -1.14 -5.89 13.97
C PRO A 2 -1.05 -4.39 14.38
N CYS A 3 -0.03 -3.68 13.89
CA CYS A 3 0.22 -2.27 14.09
C CYS A 3 0.67 -1.63 12.77
N VAL A 4 0.87 -0.32 12.79
CA VAL A 4 1.40 0.44 11.66
C VAL A 4 2.75 -0.14 11.21
N PHE A 5 2.95 -0.28 9.90
CA PHE A 5 4.19 -0.79 9.32
C PHE A 5 4.58 0.03 8.08
N ARG A 6 5.86 -0.08 7.71
CA ARG A 6 6.42 0.53 6.50
C ARG A 6 6.50 -0.50 5.39
N VAL A 7 6.36 -0.06 4.14
CA VAL A 7 6.51 -0.90 2.94
C VAL A 7 7.75 -0.45 2.17
N PRO A 8 8.91 -1.09 2.39
CA PRO A 8 10.18 -0.63 1.82
C PRO A 8 10.18 -0.52 0.30
N GLU A 9 9.50 -1.43 -0.41
CA GLU A 9 9.44 -1.37 -1.87
C GLU A 9 8.72 -0.10 -2.36
N MET A 10 7.62 0.30 -1.71
CA MET A 10 6.89 1.52 -2.04
C MET A 10 7.72 2.77 -1.76
N GLU A 11 8.43 2.78 -0.63
CA GLU A 11 9.30 3.90 -0.26
C GLU A 11 10.45 4.09 -1.25
N GLN A 12 11.11 3.00 -1.65
CA GLN A 12 12.18 3.06 -2.65
C GLN A 12 11.66 3.55 -4.00
N ALA A 13 10.49 3.10 -4.44
CA ALA A 13 9.89 3.53 -5.69
C ALA A 13 9.53 5.03 -5.67
N LEU A 14 8.92 5.50 -4.58
CA LEU A 14 8.53 6.89 -4.41
C LEU A 14 9.74 7.82 -4.21
N ALA A 15 10.81 7.35 -3.59
CA ALA A 15 12.06 8.09 -3.45
C ALA A 15 12.75 8.34 -4.80
N ARG A 16 12.66 7.39 -5.74
CA ARG A 16 13.19 7.55 -7.11
C ARG A 16 12.34 8.53 -7.93
N ARG A 17 11.02 8.41 -7.80
CA ARG A 17 10.07 9.29 -8.47
C ARG A 17 8.78 9.34 -7.65
N PHE A 18 8.49 10.50 -7.08
CA PHE A 18 7.28 10.69 -6.30
C PHE A 18 6.08 10.88 -7.24
N ALA A 19 5.50 9.77 -7.68
CA ALA A 19 4.38 9.75 -8.61
C ALA A 19 3.51 8.49 -8.45
N PRO A 20 2.21 8.55 -8.77
CA PRO A 20 1.29 7.42 -8.57
C PRO A 20 1.70 6.17 -9.37
N GLN A 21 2.27 6.37 -10.56
CA GLN A 21 2.70 5.26 -11.43
C GLN A 21 3.90 4.49 -10.87
N SER A 22 4.67 5.08 -9.95
CA SER A 22 5.81 4.42 -9.31
C SER A 22 5.38 3.23 -8.44
N LEU A 23 4.09 3.15 -8.08
CA LEU A 23 3.52 2.08 -7.24
C LEU A 23 2.93 0.91 -8.06
N ASN A 24 3.00 0.98 -9.40
CA ASN A 24 2.45 -0.06 -10.25
C ASN A 24 3.20 -1.39 -10.10
N GLY A 25 2.46 -2.48 -9.90
CA GLY A 25 3.03 -3.82 -9.74
C GLY A 25 3.55 -4.15 -8.34
N ILE A 26 3.58 -3.19 -7.41
CA ILE A 26 3.94 -3.46 -6.00
C ILE A 26 2.75 -4.12 -5.30
N THR A 27 2.99 -5.25 -4.66
CA THR A 27 1.99 -6.01 -3.90
C THR A 27 2.40 -6.11 -2.43
N VAL A 28 1.42 -6.30 -1.55
CA VAL A 28 1.65 -6.50 -0.11
C VAL A 28 1.19 -7.90 0.27
N PRO A 29 2.01 -8.72 0.94
CA PRO A 29 1.61 -10.06 1.36
C PRO A 29 0.54 -10.00 2.46
N ALA A 30 -0.51 -10.82 2.32
CA ALA A 30 -1.64 -10.86 3.24
C ALA A 30 -1.33 -11.50 4.60
N GLY A 31 -0.32 -12.38 4.68
CA GLY A 31 -0.11 -13.27 5.84
C GLY A 31 0.16 -12.59 7.19
N SER A 32 0.43 -11.28 7.22
CA SER A 32 0.61 -10.50 8.46
C SER A 32 -0.45 -9.41 8.68
N LEU A 33 -1.51 -9.40 7.86
CA LEU A 33 -2.60 -8.44 7.95
C LEU A 33 -3.74 -8.98 8.80
N ASN A 34 -4.49 -8.06 9.43
CA ASN A 34 -5.66 -8.41 10.20
C ASN A 34 -6.77 -8.96 9.28
N ALA A 35 -7.55 -9.92 9.79
CA ALA A 35 -8.77 -10.40 9.15
C ALA A 35 -9.88 -10.40 10.21
N ASP A 36 -10.97 -9.69 9.93
CA ASP A 36 -12.11 -9.53 10.83
C ASP A 36 -13.43 -9.47 10.05
N LEU A 37 -14.54 -9.22 10.75
CA LEU A 37 -15.87 -9.07 10.17
C LEU A 37 -15.94 -8.00 9.07
N HIS A 38 -15.04 -7.01 9.08
CA HIS A 38 -15.04 -5.89 8.13
C HIS A 38 -14.23 -6.16 6.86
N GLY A 39 -13.37 -7.20 6.86
CA GLY A 39 -12.64 -7.57 5.66
C GLY A 39 -11.51 -8.55 5.92
N SER A 40 -11.25 -9.37 4.90
CA SER A 40 -10.18 -10.36 4.91
C SER A 40 -8.79 -9.71 4.79
N ALA A 41 -7.77 -10.48 5.15
CA ALA A 41 -6.38 -10.08 4.99
C ALA A 41 -6.02 -9.81 3.52
N GLU A 42 -6.56 -10.59 2.59
CA GLU A 42 -6.34 -10.47 1.14
C GLU A 42 -6.98 -9.19 0.60
N TYR A 43 -8.19 -8.86 1.06
CA TYR A 43 -8.84 -7.61 0.69
C TYR A 43 -8.05 -6.39 1.17
N ARG A 44 -7.53 -6.44 2.40
CA ARG A 44 -6.68 -5.38 2.95
C ARG A 44 -5.35 -5.30 2.20
N ALA A 45 -4.73 -6.44 1.87
CA ALA A 45 -3.53 -6.50 1.04
C ALA A 45 -3.73 -5.84 -0.33
N HIS A 46 -4.89 -6.07 -0.95
CA HIS A 46 -5.26 -5.44 -2.22
C HIS A 46 -5.49 -3.93 -2.08
N LEU A 47 -6.12 -3.49 -0.99
CA LEU A 47 -6.42 -2.07 -0.77
C LEU A 47 -5.20 -1.21 -0.52
N ILE A 48 -4.16 -1.73 0.15
CA ILE A 48 -2.95 -0.94 0.48
C ILE A 48 -2.36 -0.23 -0.77
N PRO A 49 -1.99 -0.92 -1.87
CA PRO A 49 -1.45 -0.25 -3.05
C PRO A 49 -2.45 0.69 -3.74
N VAL A 50 -3.76 0.41 -3.67
CA VAL A 50 -4.79 1.28 -4.25
C VAL A 50 -4.88 2.60 -3.48
N LEU A 51 -4.94 2.53 -2.15
CA LEU A 51 -5.05 3.71 -1.30
C LEU A 51 -3.76 4.52 -1.29
N THR A 52 -2.59 3.88 -1.24
CA THR A 52 -1.30 4.58 -1.34
C THR A 52 -1.21 5.36 -2.65
N ARG A 53 -1.66 4.80 -3.78
CA ARG A 53 -1.69 5.51 -5.07
C ARG A 53 -2.55 6.76 -5.02
N ARG A 54 -3.78 6.64 -4.52
CA ARG A 54 -4.71 7.78 -4.34
C ARG A 54 -4.13 8.83 -3.40
N ALA A 55 -3.44 8.42 -2.34
CA ALA A 55 -2.79 9.34 -1.41
C ALA A 55 -1.66 10.12 -2.08
N VAL A 56 -0.86 9.48 -2.94
CA VAL A 56 0.18 10.17 -3.72
C VAL A 56 -0.44 11.12 -4.74
N GLU A 57 -1.53 10.74 -5.41
CA GLU A 57 -2.28 11.62 -6.31
C GLU A 57 -2.77 12.88 -5.58
N GLN A 58 -3.35 12.71 -4.38
CA GLN A 58 -3.81 13.81 -3.53
C GLN A 58 -2.65 14.68 -3.03
N ALA A 59 -1.50 14.10 -2.70
CA ALA A 59 -0.33 14.84 -2.22
C ALA A 59 0.36 15.69 -3.31
N LEU A 60 0.05 15.42 -4.59
CA LEU A 60 0.57 16.17 -5.75
C LEU A 60 -0.38 17.26 -6.24
N ALA A 61 -1.63 17.29 -5.75
CA ALA A 61 -2.64 18.29 -6.09
C ALA A 61 -2.45 19.56 -5.24
#